data_AF-A0A8B6DTJ1-F1
#
_entry.id   AF-A0A8B6DTJ1-F1
#
_cell.length_a   1.000
_cell.length_b   1.000
_cell.length_c   1.000
_cell.angle_alpha   90.00
_cell.angle_beta   90.00
_cell.angle_gamma   90.00
#
_symmetry.space_group_name_H-M   'P 1'
#
loop_
_entity.id
_entity.type
_entity.pdbx_description
1 polymer ?
#
loop_
_entity_poly.entity_id
_entity_poly.type
_entity_poly.pdbx_seq_one_letter_code
_entity_poly.pdbx_strand_id
1 'polypeptide(L)'
;MSGNWTSDDKLESSTWRELECARQVLCTYESVNLRRNVEAASVESGVLENCNIYNLAGRRTTFLVDSRIENTCKKYYSSFNRWTNSAIENSLNELPVEPVHIALYITKLIDEQCSPSVVNSAVYSIKWAHDINGFNDPTENSFVKYPLESAKRRNGRPVNKKDPVNNDMLIDLCSMYTDSSDLLIVRDLTMILLSYSGFLRFDEISKLRCKDVSIFKDHLKLSFLIAKQTNTDKGMKFLFLKILLSLVQLTCIYDICF
;
A
#
# COMPACT_ATOMS: atom_id res chain seq x y z
N MET A 1 18.14 34.84 -8.16
CA MET A 1 17.86 34.29 -9.51
C MET A 1 16.55 33.52 -9.40
N SER A 2 15.46 34.15 -9.83
CA SER A 2 14.11 33.60 -9.78
C SER A 2 13.96 32.51 -10.83
N GLY A 3 14.04 31.25 -10.40
CA GLY A 3 13.66 30.10 -11.24
C GLY A 3 12.14 30.07 -11.38
N ASN A 4 11.64 30.45 -12.55
CA ASN A 4 10.24 30.23 -12.91
C ASN A 4 10.00 28.73 -13.06
N TRP A 5 9.37 28.11 -12.06
CA TRP A 5 8.80 26.78 -12.17
C TRP A 5 7.54 26.87 -13.03
N THR A 6 7.63 26.39 -14.26
CA THR A 6 6.49 26.39 -15.18
C THR A 6 5.47 25.32 -14.79
N SER A 7 4.21 25.54 -15.16
CA SER A 7 3.09 24.63 -14.84
C SER A 7 3.27 23.22 -15.40
N ASP A 8 4.12 23.05 -16.42
CA ASP A 8 4.40 21.78 -17.10
C ASP A 8 5.29 20.85 -16.24
N ASP A 9 6.24 21.40 -15.48
CA ASP A 9 7.14 20.62 -14.61
C ASP A 9 6.38 19.94 -13.44
N LYS A 10 5.23 20.50 -13.05
CA LYS A 10 4.35 19.94 -12.01
C LYS A 10 3.52 18.75 -12.50
N LEU A 11 3.23 18.67 -13.80
CA LEU A 11 2.49 17.54 -14.39
C LEU A 11 3.40 16.30 -14.49
N GLU A 12 4.67 16.49 -14.86
CA GLU A 12 5.63 15.39 -15.04
C GLU A 12 5.95 14.62 -13.73
N SER A 13 6.08 15.31 -12.60
CA SER A 13 6.49 14.67 -11.34
C SER A 13 5.43 13.71 -10.73
N SER A 14 4.13 14.02 -10.91
CA SER A 14 3.05 13.13 -10.50
C SER A 14 2.88 11.98 -11.48
N THR A 15 3.04 12.24 -12.77
CA THR A 15 2.95 11.20 -13.80
C THR A 15 4.07 10.18 -13.67
N TRP A 16 5.30 10.54 -13.32
CA TRP A 16 6.37 9.55 -13.17
C TRP A 16 6.12 8.56 -12.03
N ARG A 17 5.64 9.02 -10.87
CA ARG A 17 5.28 8.10 -9.78
C ARG A 17 4.07 7.26 -10.14
N GLU A 18 3.05 7.83 -10.75
CA GLU A 18 1.85 7.11 -11.20
C GLU A 18 2.16 6.11 -12.32
N LEU A 19 3.05 6.45 -13.25
CA LEU A 19 3.52 5.58 -14.33
C LEU A 19 4.43 4.46 -13.82
N GLU A 20 5.33 4.74 -12.88
CA GLU A 20 6.17 3.69 -12.27
C GLU A 20 5.33 2.76 -11.37
N CYS A 21 4.33 3.31 -10.68
CA CYS A 21 3.34 2.53 -9.95
C CYS A 21 2.52 1.64 -10.89
N ALA A 22 1.96 2.20 -11.98
CA ALA A 22 1.26 1.44 -13.00
C ALA A 22 2.17 0.37 -13.65
N ARG A 23 3.44 0.70 -13.90
CA ARG A 23 4.43 -0.23 -14.45
C ARG A 23 4.75 -1.37 -13.50
N GLN A 24 5.00 -1.09 -12.22
CA GLN A 24 5.25 -2.11 -11.21
C GLN A 24 4.06 -3.06 -11.05
N VAL A 25 2.86 -2.51 -11.13
CA VAL A 25 1.61 -3.25 -11.07
C VAL A 25 1.41 -4.08 -12.35
N LEU A 26 1.70 -3.54 -13.53
CA LEU A 26 1.69 -4.30 -14.79
C LEU A 26 2.70 -5.45 -14.78
N CYS A 27 3.93 -5.25 -14.30
CA CYS A 27 4.93 -6.30 -14.11
C CYS A 27 4.46 -7.39 -13.12
N THR A 28 3.72 -6.98 -12.09
CA THR A 28 3.08 -7.86 -11.09
C THR A 28 1.99 -8.74 -11.72
N TYR A 29 1.34 -8.28 -12.80
CA TYR A 29 0.28 -9.03 -13.48
C TYR A 29 0.77 -9.87 -14.66
N GLU A 30 1.85 -9.46 -15.32
CA GLU A 30 2.57 -10.29 -16.30
C GLU A 30 3.06 -11.59 -15.64
N SER A 31 3.57 -11.52 -14.41
CA SER A 31 4.09 -12.68 -13.68
C SER A 31 3.02 -13.64 -13.14
N VAL A 32 1.77 -13.20 -12.94
CA VAL A 32 0.64 -14.09 -12.62
C VAL A 32 -0.01 -14.65 -13.90
N ASN A 33 0.62 -14.47 -15.07
CA ASN A 33 0.12 -14.88 -16.38
C ASN A 33 -1.29 -14.34 -16.70
N LEU A 34 -1.70 -13.22 -16.08
CA LEU A 34 -3.08 -12.74 -16.13
C LEU A 34 -3.55 -12.50 -17.57
N ARG A 35 -2.71 -11.83 -18.38
CA ARG A 35 -3.03 -11.55 -19.78
C ARG A 35 -3.23 -12.84 -20.58
N ARG A 36 -2.31 -13.79 -20.44
CA ARG A 36 -2.36 -15.09 -21.13
C ARG A 36 -3.59 -15.89 -20.71
N ASN A 37 -3.91 -15.93 -19.43
CA ASN A 37 -5.05 -16.66 -18.91
C ASN A 37 -6.38 -16.04 -19.35
N VAL A 38 -6.48 -14.71 -19.37
CA VAL A 38 -7.67 -13.99 -19.87
C VAL A 38 -7.85 -14.19 -21.38
N GLU A 39 -6.75 -14.13 -22.16
CA GLU A 39 -6.77 -14.41 -23.60
C GLU A 39 -7.16 -15.87 -23.87
N ALA A 40 -6.57 -16.84 -23.16
CA ALA A 40 -6.90 -18.26 -23.28
C ALA A 40 -8.36 -18.56 -22.91
N ALA A 41 -8.85 -18.03 -21.79
CA ALA A 41 -10.24 -18.20 -21.36
C ALA A 41 -11.24 -17.58 -22.37
N SER A 42 -10.86 -16.48 -23.03
CA SER A 42 -11.67 -15.88 -24.09
C SER A 42 -11.79 -16.81 -25.29
N VAL A 43 -10.67 -17.39 -25.72
CA VAL A 43 -10.64 -18.36 -26.85
C VAL A 43 -11.41 -19.64 -26.49
N GLU A 44 -11.21 -20.19 -25.29
CA GLU A 44 -11.93 -21.38 -24.81
C GLU A 44 -13.45 -21.16 -24.73
N SER A 45 -13.87 -19.93 -24.43
CA SER A 45 -15.29 -19.54 -24.43
C SER A 45 -15.87 -19.32 -25.84
N GLY A 46 -15.07 -19.53 -26.90
CA GLY A 46 -15.48 -19.39 -28.29
C GLY A 46 -15.38 -17.98 -28.86
N VAL A 47 -14.65 -17.06 -28.20
CA VAL A 47 -14.40 -15.72 -28.74
C VAL A 47 -13.33 -15.82 -29.84
N LEU A 48 -13.69 -15.46 -31.06
CA LEU A 48 -12.77 -15.47 -32.20
C LEU A 48 -11.73 -14.34 -32.06
N GLU A 49 -10.46 -14.64 -32.32
CA GLU A 49 -9.33 -13.69 -32.20
C GLU A 49 -9.49 -12.43 -33.08
N ASN A 50 -10.24 -12.53 -34.18
CA ASN A 50 -10.47 -11.44 -35.12
C ASN A 50 -11.69 -10.56 -34.77
N CYS A 51 -12.42 -10.84 -33.69
CA CYS A 51 -13.60 -10.07 -33.33
C CYS A 51 -13.25 -8.86 -32.47
N ASN A 52 -14.05 -7.80 -32.57
CA ASN A 52 -13.84 -6.57 -31.79
C ASN A 52 -13.89 -6.83 -30.26
N ILE A 53 -14.59 -7.88 -29.82
CA ILE A 53 -14.70 -8.27 -28.42
C ILE A 53 -13.37 -8.82 -27.88
N TYR A 54 -12.56 -9.50 -28.71
CA TYR A 54 -11.23 -9.97 -28.33
C TYR A 54 -10.30 -8.81 -27.96
N ASN A 55 -10.35 -7.71 -28.72
CA ASN A 55 -9.59 -6.49 -28.42
C ASN A 55 -9.98 -5.83 -27.08
N LEU A 56 -11.17 -6.14 -26.55
CA LEU A 56 -11.61 -5.68 -25.23
C LEU A 56 -11.03 -6.53 -24.08
N ALA A 57 -10.60 -7.76 -24.34
CA ALA A 57 -10.00 -8.64 -23.33
C ALA A 57 -8.68 -8.05 -22.79
N GLY A 58 -7.86 -7.45 -23.67
CA GLY A 58 -6.66 -6.72 -23.25
C GLY A 58 -6.96 -5.50 -22.37
N ARG A 59 -8.00 -4.72 -22.70
CA ARG A 59 -8.45 -3.56 -21.91
C ARG A 59 -9.07 -3.96 -20.56
N ARG A 60 -9.72 -5.12 -20.49
CA ARG A 60 -10.29 -5.68 -19.25
C ARG A 60 -9.22 -5.89 -18.18
N THR A 61 -8.02 -6.34 -18.58
CA THR A 61 -6.89 -6.52 -17.67
C THR A 61 -6.56 -5.22 -16.94
N THR A 62 -6.52 -4.08 -17.66
CA THR A 62 -6.31 -2.75 -17.06
C THR A 62 -7.41 -2.37 -16.07
N PHE A 63 -8.68 -2.66 -16.36
CA PHE A 63 -9.77 -2.38 -15.42
C PHE A 63 -9.73 -3.24 -14.15
N LEU A 64 -9.27 -4.50 -14.24
CA LEU A 64 -9.08 -5.36 -13.07
C LEU A 64 -7.98 -4.80 -12.17
N VAL A 65 -6.92 -4.26 -12.76
CA VAL A 65 -5.85 -3.56 -12.03
C VAL A 65 -6.38 -2.35 -11.28
N ASP A 66 -7.11 -1.47 -11.97
CA ASP A 66 -7.60 -0.20 -11.42
C ASP A 66 -8.70 -0.38 -10.36
N SER A 67 -9.33 -1.55 -10.31
CA SER A 67 -10.40 -1.86 -9.36
C SER A 67 -9.94 -1.99 -7.90
N ARG A 68 -8.63 -2.11 -7.65
CA ARG A 68 -8.09 -2.31 -6.29
C ARG A 68 -6.96 -1.35 -5.95
N ILE A 69 -6.86 -1.12 -4.66
CA ILE A 69 -5.85 -0.26 -4.04
C ILE A 69 -4.47 -0.87 -4.27
N GLU A 70 -3.58 -0.09 -4.86
CA GLU A 70 -2.24 -0.50 -5.28
C GLU A 70 -1.44 -1.22 -4.18
N ASN A 71 -1.40 -0.66 -2.96
CA ASN A 71 -0.66 -1.25 -1.84
C ASN A 71 -1.20 -2.64 -1.45
N THR A 72 -2.50 -2.86 -1.62
CA THR A 72 -3.13 -4.16 -1.37
C THR A 72 -2.72 -5.17 -2.45
N CYS A 73 -2.70 -4.74 -3.74
CA CYS A 73 -2.24 -5.58 -4.84
C CYS A 73 -0.77 -5.99 -4.66
N LYS A 74 0.12 -5.05 -4.32
CA LYS A 74 1.55 -5.33 -4.06
C LYS A 74 1.72 -6.36 -2.94
N LYS A 75 0.95 -6.22 -1.86
CA LYS A 75 1.00 -7.15 -0.72
C LYS A 75 0.54 -8.56 -1.11
N TYR A 76 -0.57 -8.65 -1.84
CA TYR A 76 -1.06 -9.94 -2.33
C TYR A 76 -0.07 -10.57 -3.30
N TYR A 77 0.45 -9.82 -4.25
CA TYR A 77 1.46 -10.33 -5.17
C TYR A 77 2.70 -10.86 -4.47
N SER A 78 3.28 -10.08 -3.55
CA SER A 78 4.45 -10.52 -2.79
C SER A 78 4.18 -11.81 -2.01
N SER A 79 2.96 -11.97 -1.47
CA SER A 79 2.55 -13.19 -0.77
C SER A 79 2.30 -14.35 -1.73
N PHE A 80 1.70 -14.09 -2.89
CA PHE A 80 1.48 -15.07 -3.94
C PHE A 80 2.79 -15.58 -4.51
N ASN A 81 3.79 -14.71 -4.68
CA ASN A 81 5.11 -15.10 -5.15
C ASN A 81 5.84 -16.05 -4.19
N ARG A 82 5.53 -15.99 -2.89
CA ARG A 82 6.03 -16.98 -1.92
C ARG A 82 5.34 -18.33 -2.09
N TRP A 83 4.07 -18.32 -2.45
CA TRP A 83 3.34 -19.54 -2.81
C TRP A 83 3.92 -20.13 -4.10
N THR A 84 4.08 -19.35 -5.18
CA THR A 84 4.60 -19.84 -6.46
C THR A 84 5.99 -20.43 -6.33
N ASN A 85 6.90 -19.77 -5.60
CA ASN A 85 8.21 -20.33 -5.29
C ASN A 85 8.11 -21.68 -4.58
N SER A 86 7.24 -21.78 -3.56
CA SER A 86 7.02 -23.05 -2.86
C SER A 86 6.35 -24.09 -3.76
N ALA A 87 5.51 -23.70 -4.72
CA ALA A 87 4.88 -24.61 -5.67
C ALA A 87 5.93 -25.16 -6.64
N ILE A 88 6.77 -24.31 -7.23
CA ILE A 88 7.87 -24.68 -8.13
C ILE A 88 8.84 -25.64 -7.44
N GLU A 89 9.28 -25.31 -6.21
CA GLU A 89 10.16 -26.17 -5.39
C GLU A 89 9.59 -27.58 -5.19
N ASN A 90 8.26 -27.72 -5.17
CA ASN A 90 7.56 -28.97 -4.92
C ASN A 90 6.91 -29.55 -6.20
N SER A 91 7.27 -29.05 -7.39
CA SER A 91 6.70 -29.47 -8.68
C SER A 91 5.17 -29.42 -8.74
N LEU A 92 4.56 -28.44 -8.07
CA LEU A 92 3.13 -28.19 -8.07
C LEU A 92 2.76 -27.10 -9.08
N ASN A 93 1.52 -27.13 -9.56
CA ASN A 93 0.98 -26.06 -10.40
C ASN A 93 0.78 -24.78 -9.58
N GLU A 94 1.26 -23.66 -10.11
CA GLU A 94 1.14 -22.33 -9.49
C GLU A 94 -0.31 -21.82 -9.52
N LEU A 95 -1.04 -22.11 -10.60
CA LEU A 95 -2.42 -21.74 -10.83
C LEU A 95 -3.04 -22.63 -11.94
N PRO A 96 -4.31 -23.07 -11.85
CA PRO A 96 -5.19 -23.01 -10.68
C PRO A 96 -4.65 -23.87 -9.53
N VAL A 97 -4.81 -23.37 -8.30
CA VAL A 97 -4.35 -24.06 -7.09
C VAL A 97 -5.46 -24.98 -6.57
N GLU A 98 -5.13 -26.26 -6.41
CA GLU A 98 -6.02 -27.23 -5.77
C GLU A 98 -6.12 -26.98 -4.25
N PRO A 99 -7.32 -27.11 -3.64
CA PRO A 99 -7.51 -26.89 -2.20
C PRO A 99 -6.56 -27.69 -1.30
N VAL A 100 -6.20 -28.92 -1.71
CA VAL A 100 -5.26 -29.77 -0.98
C VAL A 100 -3.85 -29.17 -0.95
N HIS A 101 -3.39 -28.53 -2.03
CA HIS A 101 -2.09 -27.88 -2.06
C HIS A 101 -2.03 -26.68 -1.12
N ILE A 102 -3.12 -25.91 -1.03
CA ILE A 102 -3.24 -24.80 -0.07
C ILE A 102 -3.18 -25.32 1.36
N ALA A 103 -3.89 -26.41 1.65
CA ALA A 103 -3.90 -27.03 2.97
C ALA A 103 -2.50 -27.50 3.42
N LEU A 104 -1.75 -28.13 2.49
CA LEU A 104 -0.37 -28.55 2.72
C LEU A 104 0.56 -27.34 2.91
N TYR A 105 0.37 -26.28 2.12
CA TYR A 105 1.14 -25.06 2.27
C TYR A 105 0.89 -24.36 3.62
N ILE A 106 -0.37 -24.29 4.06
CA ILE A 106 -0.71 -23.79 5.40
C ILE A 106 -0.01 -24.63 6.47
N THR A 107 -0.02 -25.96 6.33
CA THR A 107 0.66 -26.87 7.26
C THR A 107 2.16 -26.57 7.32
N LYS A 108 2.84 -26.43 6.17
CA LYS A 108 4.25 -26.00 6.10
C LYS A 108 4.48 -24.69 6.86
N LEU A 109 3.66 -23.67 6.63
CA LEU A 109 3.77 -22.38 7.31
C LEU A 109 3.53 -22.48 8.83
N ILE A 110 2.64 -23.40 9.26
CA ILE A 110 2.42 -23.68 10.69
C ILE A 110 3.69 -24.26 11.30
N ASP A 111 4.30 -25.26 10.66
CA ASP A 111 5.50 -25.95 11.14
C ASP A 111 6.72 -25.00 11.19
N GLU A 112 6.82 -24.08 10.23
CA GLU A 112 7.79 -22.97 10.22
C GLU A 112 7.50 -21.89 11.27
N GLN A 113 6.44 -22.04 12.07
CA GLN A 113 5.99 -21.10 13.09
C GLN A 113 5.72 -19.68 12.56
N CYS A 114 5.26 -19.58 11.31
CA CYS A 114 4.88 -18.31 10.72
C CYS A 114 3.70 -17.68 11.47
N SER A 115 3.67 -16.34 11.54
CA SER A 115 2.56 -15.64 12.21
C SER A 115 1.22 -15.87 11.49
N PRO A 116 0.07 -15.78 12.18
CA PRO A 116 -1.24 -15.90 11.56
C PRO A 116 -1.47 -14.86 10.46
N SER A 117 -0.84 -13.69 10.54
CA SER A 117 -0.91 -12.69 9.48
C SER A 117 -0.24 -13.16 8.18
N VAL A 118 0.86 -13.91 8.27
CA VAL A 118 1.56 -14.48 7.11
C VAL A 118 0.68 -15.55 6.46
N VAL A 119 0.13 -16.47 7.26
CA VAL A 119 -0.75 -17.54 6.78
C VAL A 119 -2.01 -16.95 6.12
N ASN A 120 -2.67 -15.98 6.74
CA ASN A 120 -3.82 -15.31 6.13
C ASN A 120 -3.43 -14.58 4.83
N SER A 121 -2.27 -13.92 4.79
CA SER A 121 -1.82 -13.23 3.58
C SER A 121 -1.58 -14.19 2.43
N ALA A 122 -1.05 -15.38 2.69
CA ALA A 122 -0.93 -16.45 1.70
C ALA A 122 -2.30 -16.86 1.14
N VAL A 123 -3.26 -17.21 2.00
CA VAL A 123 -4.61 -17.62 1.58
C VAL A 123 -5.31 -16.53 0.77
N TYR A 124 -5.29 -15.28 1.26
CA TYR A 124 -5.89 -14.16 0.53
C TYR A 124 -5.21 -13.86 -0.80
N SER A 125 -3.90 -14.08 -0.90
CA SER A 125 -3.18 -13.89 -2.15
C SER A 125 -3.51 -14.95 -3.19
N ILE A 126 -3.73 -16.20 -2.78
CA ILE A 126 -4.17 -17.27 -3.68
C ILE A 126 -5.61 -17.02 -4.14
N LYS A 127 -6.51 -16.65 -3.21
CA LYS A 127 -7.87 -16.21 -3.56
C LYS A 127 -7.85 -15.08 -4.58
N TRP A 128 -7.06 -14.03 -4.30
CA TRP A 128 -6.91 -12.90 -5.21
C TRP A 128 -6.40 -13.33 -6.59
N ALA A 129 -5.40 -14.23 -6.66
CA ALA A 129 -4.88 -14.74 -7.93
C ALA A 129 -5.93 -15.55 -8.71
N HIS A 130 -6.76 -16.35 -8.02
CA HIS A 130 -7.91 -17.03 -8.64
C HIS A 130 -8.94 -16.03 -9.16
N ASP A 131 -9.35 -15.06 -8.34
CA ASP A 131 -10.37 -14.06 -8.67
C ASP A 131 -9.99 -13.26 -9.94
N ILE A 132 -8.75 -12.77 -10.02
CA ILE A 132 -8.31 -11.97 -11.18
C ILE A 132 -8.20 -12.82 -12.46
N ASN A 133 -7.92 -14.11 -12.35
CA ASN A 133 -7.84 -15.04 -13.47
C ASN A 133 -9.19 -15.70 -13.81
N GLY A 134 -10.26 -15.38 -13.07
CA GLY A 134 -11.60 -15.93 -13.31
C GLY A 134 -11.77 -17.38 -12.89
N PHE A 135 -10.89 -17.91 -12.02
CA PHE A 135 -11.03 -19.26 -11.46
C PHE A 135 -11.95 -19.26 -10.24
N ASN A 136 -12.53 -20.42 -9.92
CA ASN A 136 -13.28 -20.61 -8.67
C ASN A 136 -12.36 -20.44 -7.46
N ASP A 137 -12.90 -19.89 -6.36
CA ASP A 137 -12.16 -19.69 -5.11
C ASP A 137 -11.90 -21.03 -4.38
N PRO A 138 -10.64 -21.50 -4.31
CA PRO A 138 -10.30 -22.76 -3.65
C PRO A 138 -10.24 -22.63 -2.13
N THR A 139 -10.24 -21.40 -1.59
CA THR A 139 -10.04 -21.11 -0.17
C THR A 139 -11.31 -21.32 0.66
N GLU A 140 -12.48 -21.38 0.02
CA GLU A 140 -13.75 -21.66 0.67
C GLU A 140 -13.92 -23.15 1.04
N ASN A 141 -13.06 -24.01 0.51
CA ASN A 141 -13.06 -25.44 0.77
C ASN A 141 -12.70 -25.76 2.24
N SER A 142 -13.37 -26.76 2.82
CA SER A 142 -13.11 -27.23 4.20
C SER A 142 -11.67 -27.66 4.44
N PHE A 143 -11.00 -28.22 3.42
CA PHE A 143 -9.57 -28.58 3.48
C PHE A 143 -8.67 -27.38 3.77
N VAL A 144 -9.09 -26.16 3.42
CA VAL A 144 -8.33 -24.92 3.68
C VAL A 144 -8.76 -24.28 4.99
N LYS A 145 -10.08 -24.26 5.27
CA LYS A 145 -10.64 -23.60 6.46
C LYS A 145 -10.12 -24.20 7.77
N TYR A 146 -10.05 -25.53 7.89
CA TYR A 146 -9.61 -26.16 9.14
C TYR A 146 -8.13 -25.90 9.48
N PRO A 147 -7.16 -26.09 8.57
CA PRO A 147 -5.77 -25.71 8.81
C PRO A 147 -5.60 -24.23 9.11
N LEU A 148 -6.34 -23.35 8.44
CA LEU A 148 -6.28 -21.90 8.69
C LEU A 148 -6.70 -21.55 10.12
N GLU A 149 -7.78 -22.16 10.62
CA GLU A 149 -8.20 -21.99 12.02
C GLU A 149 -7.20 -22.60 13.01
N SER A 150 -6.55 -23.70 12.66
CA SER A 150 -5.46 -24.28 13.45
C SER A 150 -4.27 -23.31 13.55
N ALA A 151 -3.86 -22.71 12.42
CA ALA A 151 -2.77 -21.73 12.38
C ALA A 151 -3.02 -20.52 13.30
N LYS A 152 -4.25 -20.01 13.32
CA LYS A 152 -4.65 -18.90 14.21
C LYS A 152 -4.46 -19.24 15.68
N ARG A 153 -4.80 -20.46 16.09
CA ARG A 153 -4.69 -20.91 17.50
C ARG A 153 -3.26 -21.26 17.90
N ARG A 154 -2.54 -22.00 17.04
CA ARG A 154 -1.18 -22.48 17.34
C ARG A 154 -0.13 -21.39 17.28
N ASN A 155 -0.20 -20.54 16.26
CA ASN A 155 0.84 -19.54 15.99
C ASN A 155 0.40 -18.15 16.44
N GLY A 156 -0.76 -18.03 17.10
CA GLY A 156 -1.26 -16.79 17.69
C GLY A 156 -0.30 -16.24 18.74
N ARG A 157 0.62 -15.37 18.31
CA ARG A 157 1.52 -14.64 19.21
C ARG A 157 0.88 -13.30 19.61
N PRO A 158 1.11 -12.81 20.84
CA PRO A 158 0.74 -11.45 21.20
C PRO A 158 1.33 -10.45 20.20
N VAL A 159 0.51 -9.53 19.72
CA VAL A 159 0.98 -8.46 18.84
C VAL A 159 1.91 -7.56 19.64
N ASN A 160 3.20 -7.55 19.29
CA ASN A 160 4.15 -6.61 19.86
C ASN A 160 3.84 -5.21 19.32
N LYS A 161 3.18 -4.39 20.14
CA LYS A 161 2.86 -3.01 19.78
C LYS A 161 4.09 -2.15 20.04
N LYS A 162 4.36 -1.21 19.14
CA LYS A 162 5.37 -0.17 19.41
C LYS A 162 4.91 0.67 20.59
N ASP A 163 5.86 1.08 21.43
CA ASP A 163 5.59 2.01 22.52
C ASP A 163 5.04 3.33 21.96
N PRO A 164 4.05 3.94 22.63
CA PRO A 164 3.49 5.20 22.20
C PRO A 164 4.54 6.31 22.35
N VAL A 165 4.63 7.18 21.34
CA VAL A 165 5.39 8.42 21.45
C VAL A 165 4.68 9.31 22.48
N ASN A 166 5.41 9.82 23.47
CA ASN A 166 4.88 10.76 24.46
C ASN A 166 5.45 12.18 24.21
N ASN A 167 4.91 13.16 24.91
CA ASN A 167 5.35 14.56 24.76
C ASN A 167 6.80 14.77 25.21
N ASP A 168 7.22 14.11 26.29
CA ASP A 168 8.57 14.28 26.85
C ASP A 168 9.65 13.82 25.85
N MET A 169 9.43 12.69 25.17
CA MET A 169 10.31 12.21 24.10
C MET A 169 10.44 13.21 22.94
N LEU A 170 9.37 13.95 22.63
CA LEU A 170 9.41 14.98 21.58
C LEU A 170 10.13 16.23 22.04
N ILE A 171 9.96 16.63 23.31
CA ILE A 171 10.68 17.75 23.91
C ILE A 171 12.18 17.44 23.94
N ASP A 172 12.56 16.25 24.38
CA ASP A 172 13.96 15.80 24.39
C ASP A 172 14.54 15.74 22.97
N LEU A 173 13.78 15.19 22.02
CA LEU A 173 14.18 15.13 20.61
C LEU A 173 14.40 16.53 20.02
N CYS A 174 13.50 17.48 20.27
CA CYS A 174 13.68 18.86 19.80
C CYS A 174 14.88 19.51 20.48
N SER A 175 15.04 19.30 21.79
CA SER A 175 16.14 19.87 22.57
C SER A 175 17.50 19.46 22.03
N MET A 176 17.66 18.19 21.65
CA MET A 176 18.90 17.65 21.05
C MET A 176 19.31 18.34 19.74
N TYR A 177 18.36 18.90 19.00
CA TYR A 177 18.59 19.44 17.65
C TYR A 177 18.21 20.92 17.52
N THR A 178 18.03 21.63 18.64
CA THR A 178 17.57 23.03 18.69
C THR A 178 18.40 23.96 17.81
N ASP A 179 19.72 23.80 17.82
CA ASP A 179 20.67 24.66 17.09
C ASP A 179 21.16 24.04 15.76
N SER A 180 20.50 22.98 15.30
CA SER A 180 20.89 22.31 14.05
C SER A 180 20.51 23.17 12.85
N SER A 181 21.48 23.47 12.00
CA SER A 181 21.29 24.08 10.67
C SER A 181 21.16 23.06 9.55
N ASP A 182 21.16 21.76 9.87
CA ASP A 182 20.99 20.70 8.88
C ASP A 182 19.52 20.60 8.47
N LEU A 183 19.24 20.97 7.23
CA LEU A 183 17.91 20.95 6.64
C LEU A 183 17.24 19.56 6.71
N LEU A 184 18.01 18.46 6.63
CA LEU A 184 17.44 17.11 6.75
C LEU A 184 16.93 16.85 8.16
N ILE A 185 17.68 17.27 9.18
CA ILE A 185 17.30 17.14 10.58
C ILE A 185 16.05 17.98 10.85
N VAL A 186 16.05 19.25 10.44
CA VAL A 186 14.91 20.15 10.65
C VAL A 186 13.65 19.63 9.93
N ARG A 187 13.79 19.10 8.71
CA ARG A 187 12.69 18.47 7.96
C ARG A 187 12.12 17.28 8.72
N ASP A 188 12.98 16.34 9.14
CA ASP A 188 12.53 15.11 9.78
C ASP A 188 11.87 15.39 11.14
N LEU A 189 12.40 16.34 11.92
CA LEU A 189 11.77 16.84 13.15
C LEU A 189 10.39 17.45 12.89
N THR A 190 10.29 18.30 11.86
CA THR A 190 9.02 18.90 11.46
C THR A 190 8.00 17.84 11.06
N MET A 191 8.42 16.82 10.29
CA MET A 191 7.55 15.70 9.91
C MET A 191 7.08 14.91 11.13
N ILE A 192 7.95 14.62 12.11
CA ILE A 192 7.59 13.92 13.35
C ILE A 192 6.58 14.74 14.16
N LEU A 193 6.83 16.03 14.36
CA LEU A 193 5.95 16.91 15.12
C LEU A 193 4.58 17.06 14.45
N LEU A 194 4.54 17.25 13.13
CA LEU A 194 3.28 17.30 12.37
C LEU A 194 2.52 15.96 12.42
N SER A 195 3.23 14.84 12.32
CA SER A 195 2.64 13.50 12.47
C SER A 195 1.98 13.33 13.81
N TYR A 196 2.70 13.71 14.88
CA TYR A 196 2.24 13.56 16.25
C TYR A 196 1.05 14.47 16.57
N SER A 197 1.22 15.77 16.32
CA SER A 197 0.20 16.77 16.64
C SER A 197 -1.05 16.66 15.76
N GLY A 198 -0.90 16.17 14.54
CA GLY A 198 -1.99 16.00 13.60
C GLY A 198 -2.58 14.59 13.49
N PHE A 199 -2.00 13.62 14.21
CA PHE A 199 -2.32 12.19 14.07
C PHE A 199 -2.28 11.71 12.60
N LEU A 200 -1.37 12.28 11.82
CA LEU A 200 -1.26 12.02 10.39
C LEU A 200 -0.41 10.78 10.14
N ARG A 201 -0.81 9.99 9.13
CA ARG A 201 0.01 8.90 8.59
C ARG A 201 1.10 9.46 7.69
N PHE A 202 2.17 8.69 7.52
CA PHE A 202 3.25 9.02 6.59
C PHE A 202 2.74 9.35 5.17
N ASP A 203 1.79 8.56 4.66
CA ASP A 203 1.20 8.79 3.33
C ASP A 203 0.42 10.11 3.23
N GLU A 204 -0.06 10.66 4.35
CA GLU A 204 -0.76 11.94 4.40
C GLU A 204 0.25 13.09 4.41
N ILE A 205 1.32 12.97 5.20
CA ILE A 205 2.37 14.00 5.29
C ILE A 205 3.24 14.05 4.02
N SER A 206 3.62 12.90 3.47
CA SER A 206 4.46 12.83 2.26
C SER A 206 3.79 13.43 1.01
N LYS A 207 2.46 13.61 1.03
CA LYS A 207 1.67 14.25 -0.03
C LYS A 207 1.38 15.72 0.23
N LEU A 208 1.73 16.23 1.40
CA LEU A 208 1.51 17.62 1.77
C LEU A 208 2.40 18.55 0.93
N ARG A 209 1.82 19.61 0.36
CA ARG A 209 2.55 20.62 -0.40
C ARG A 209 2.49 21.97 0.32
N CYS A 210 3.39 22.90 -0.01
CA CYS A 210 3.41 24.23 0.62
C CYS A 210 2.06 24.95 0.50
N LYS A 211 1.35 24.82 -0.64
CA LYS A 211 0.02 25.40 -0.84
C LYS A 211 -1.08 24.83 0.07
N ASP A 212 -0.84 23.66 0.64
CA ASP A 212 -1.78 22.94 1.51
C ASP A 212 -1.60 23.38 2.98
N VAL A 213 -0.59 24.22 3.28
CA VAL A 213 -0.26 24.73 4.61
C VAL A 213 -0.58 26.23 4.68
N SER A 214 -1.26 26.66 5.74
CA SER A 214 -1.47 28.08 6.04
C SER A 214 -1.08 28.36 7.48
N ILE A 215 -0.15 29.28 7.68
CA ILE A 215 0.38 29.64 9.00
C ILE A 215 -0.39 30.87 9.50
N PHE A 216 -1.02 30.74 10.66
CA PHE A 216 -1.67 31.84 11.37
C PHE A 216 -0.93 32.11 12.68
N LYS A 217 -1.18 33.26 13.29
CA LYS A 217 -0.51 33.70 14.52
C LYS A 217 -0.63 32.68 15.66
N ASP A 218 -1.79 32.01 15.77
CA ASP A 218 -2.10 31.15 16.90
C ASP A 218 -2.13 29.65 16.54
N HIS A 219 -2.05 29.31 15.25
CA HIS A 219 -2.20 27.93 14.79
C HIS A 219 -1.67 27.73 13.36
N LEU A 220 -1.36 26.47 13.06
CA LEU A 220 -1.10 25.98 11.71
C LEU A 220 -2.36 25.33 11.16
N LYS A 221 -2.77 25.69 9.95
CA LYS A 221 -3.89 25.05 9.25
C LYS A 221 -3.34 24.18 8.12
N LEU A 222 -3.62 22.88 8.18
CA LEU A 222 -3.38 21.94 7.09
C LEU A 222 -4.67 21.69 6.34
N SER A 223 -4.62 21.81 5.02
CA SER A 223 -5.73 21.59 4.10
C SER A 223 -5.39 20.42 3.19
N PHE A 224 -5.93 19.24 3.47
CA PHE A 224 -5.62 18.04 2.66
C PHE A 224 -6.89 17.29 2.27
N LEU A 225 -6.80 16.66 1.10
CA LEU A 225 -7.84 15.75 0.61
C LEU A 225 -7.59 14.38 1.20
N ILE A 226 -8.39 13.98 2.19
CA ILE A 226 -8.39 12.58 2.62
C ILE A 226 -9.22 11.79 1.61
N ALA A 227 -8.56 11.16 0.65
CA ALA A 227 -9.18 10.08 -0.12
C ALA A 227 -9.29 8.84 0.78
N LYS A 228 -10.29 8.81 1.66
CA LYS A 228 -10.59 7.59 2.42
C LYS A 228 -11.26 6.60 1.47
N GLN A 229 -10.75 5.37 1.41
CA GLN A 229 -11.20 4.26 0.55
C GLN A 229 -12.60 3.70 0.88
N THR A 230 -13.42 4.43 1.62
CA THR A 230 -14.79 3.99 1.96
C THR A 230 -15.75 5.14 1.72
N ASN A 231 -16.43 5.04 0.58
CA ASN A 231 -17.65 5.73 0.13
C ASN A 231 -17.68 7.28 0.12
N THR A 232 -17.72 7.79 -1.12
CA THR A 232 -18.54 8.90 -1.63
C THR A 232 -18.41 10.32 -1.09
N ASP A 233 -17.64 10.60 -0.04
CA ASP A 233 -17.45 11.99 0.42
C ASP A 233 -16.03 12.49 0.16
N LYS A 234 -15.82 13.07 -1.03
CA LYS A 234 -14.64 13.89 -1.33
C LYS A 234 -14.75 15.25 -0.61
N GLY A 235 -14.62 15.25 0.71
CA GLY A 235 -14.57 16.47 1.52
C GLY A 235 -13.14 16.97 1.71
N MET A 236 -12.90 18.28 1.56
CA MET A 236 -11.69 18.90 2.11
C MET A 236 -11.76 18.86 3.63
N LYS A 237 -10.75 18.26 4.28
CA LYS A 237 -10.62 18.33 5.73
C LYS A 237 -9.58 19.37 6.10
N PHE A 238 -9.91 20.14 7.13
CA PHE A 238 -9.00 21.10 7.74
C PHE A 238 -8.57 20.58 9.08
N LEU A 239 -7.26 20.57 9.30
CA LEU A 239 -6.68 20.26 10.59
C LEU A 239 -6.02 21.53 11.12
N PHE A 240 -6.48 21.99 12.27
CA PHE A 240 -5.93 23.16 12.95
C PHE A 240 -5.03 22.66 14.07
N LEU A 241 -3.73 22.76 13.86
CA LEU A 241 -2.74 22.40 14.85
C LEU A 241 -2.35 23.65 15.63
N LYS A 242 -2.71 23.67 16.91
CA LYS A 242 -2.14 24.59 17.87
C LYS A 242 -0.77 24.04 18.24
N ILE A 243 0.20 24.18 17.33
CA ILE A 243 1.59 23.85 17.62
C ILE A 243 1.96 24.69 18.85
N LEU A 244 2.60 24.07 19.85
CA LEU A 244 3.28 24.78 20.92
C LEU A 244 4.38 25.62 20.26
N LEU A 245 3.99 26.81 19.77
CA LEU A 245 4.86 27.82 19.15
C LEU A 245 5.97 28.28 20.11
N SER A 246 5.93 27.82 21.37
CA SER A 246 6.98 28.00 22.37
C SER A 246 8.12 26.98 22.28
N LEU A 247 7.95 25.82 21.63
CA LEU A 247 8.96 24.74 21.60
C LEU A 247 9.78 24.69 20.30
N VAL A 248 9.27 25.23 19.21
CA VAL A 248 9.99 25.33 17.94
C VAL A 248 10.06 26.80 17.61
N GLN A 249 11.23 27.42 17.77
CA GLN A 249 11.44 28.76 17.24
C GLN A 249 11.03 28.74 15.76
N LEU A 250 10.05 29.59 15.42
CA LEU A 250 9.42 29.68 14.10
C LEU A 250 10.41 29.89 12.93
N THR A 251 11.67 30.21 13.21
CA THR A 251 12.72 30.45 12.21
C THR A 251 12.89 29.27 11.26
N CYS A 252 12.86 28.03 11.77
CA CYS A 252 13.08 26.84 10.94
C CYS A 252 11.97 26.53 9.92
N ILE A 253 10.71 26.92 10.17
CA ILE A 253 9.60 26.65 9.25
C ILE A 253 9.56 27.71 8.13
N TYR A 254 9.95 28.95 8.43
CA TYR A 254 10.06 30.00 7.43
C TYR A 254 11.16 29.68 6.39
N ASP A 255 12.28 29.09 6.81
CA ASP A 255 13.41 28.75 5.91
C ASP A 255 13.17 27.51 5.03
N ILE A 256 12.26 26.60 5.40
CA ILE A 256 11.93 25.41 4.58
C ILE A 256 10.89 25.72 3.49
N CYS A 257 10.10 26.78 3.66
CA CYS A 257 9.02 27.13 2.73
C CYS A 257 9.37 28.26 1.74
N PHE A 258 10.60 28.78 1.75
CA PHE A 258 11.06 29.85 0.84
C PHE A 258 12.36 29.51 0.10
#